data_AF-A0A3D1E7P0-F1
#
_entry.id   AF-A0A3D1E7P0-F1
#
_cell.length_a   1.000
_cell.length_b   1.000
_cell.length_c   1.000
_cell.angle_alpha   90.00
_cell.angle_beta   90.00
_cell.angle_gamma   90.00
#
_symmetry.space_group_name_H-M   'P 1'
#
loop_
_entity.id
_entity.type
_entity.pdbx_description
1 polymer ?
#
loop_
_entity_poly.entity_id
_entity_poly.type
_entity_poly.pdbx_seq_one_letter_code
_entity_poly.pdbx_strand_id
1 'polypeptide(L)'
;MGGGVLGHGQGRFADKVLKVPSKRTPDVLRWLLTDYKENQQKNETFLEYYLRKGTSYFYEHLAHYSEVTDLTPSDFIDWGEDTNYEKAIGIGECAGVTIDLVQTLLYDAQHHLDQAYLSMEASQWSDAVYQGYAALVRGAKAILTTKDAKINSHESIIEQFDEYYPDFQTTHQVKLKDWIDEYLRNAPSQIWASTFIEKTANYFSWIKSISHESKS
;
A
#
# COMPACT_ATOMS: atom_id res chain seq x y z
N MET A 1 21.31 -7.12 -10.96
CA MET A 1 22.21 -6.77 -12.07
C MET A 1 21.64 -7.32 -13.38
N GLY A 2 22.03 -6.76 -14.53
CA GLY A 2 21.58 -7.27 -15.84
C GLY A 2 20.11 -7.00 -16.19
N GLY A 3 19.51 -5.94 -15.65
CA GLY A 3 18.21 -5.44 -16.11
C GLY A 3 18.41 -4.43 -17.23
N GLY A 4 17.41 -4.31 -18.11
CA GLY A 4 17.49 -3.37 -19.24
C GLY A 4 16.38 -3.53 -20.25
N VAL A 5 16.32 -2.60 -21.21
CA VAL A 5 15.41 -2.65 -22.35
C VAL A 5 16.08 -3.49 -23.45
N LEU A 6 15.41 -4.54 -23.91
CA LEU A 6 15.92 -5.46 -24.94
C LEU A 6 15.53 -5.04 -26.38
N GLY A 7 14.68 -4.01 -26.51
CA GLY A 7 14.11 -3.58 -27.78
C GLY A 7 12.78 -4.28 -28.07
N HIS A 8 12.06 -3.83 -29.11
CA HIS A 8 10.79 -4.41 -29.56
C HIS A 8 9.71 -4.57 -28.47
N GLY A 9 9.67 -3.65 -27.50
CA GLY A 9 8.73 -3.70 -26.38
C GLY A 9 9.07 -4.74 -25.30
N GLN A 10 10.26 -5.36 -25.38
CA GLN A 10 10.74 -6.34 -24.40
C GLN A 10 11.70 -5.68 -23.41
N GLY A 11 11.56 -6.05 -22.14
CA GLY A 11 12.43 -5.63 -21.05
C GLY A 11 12.83 -6.82 -20.19
N ARG A 12 13.98 -6.70 -19.54
CA ARG A 12 14.50 -7.70 -18.60
C ARG A 12 14.53 -7.13 -17.19
N PHE A 13 13.97 -7.87 -16.25
CA PHE A 13 14.17 -7.62 -14.83
C PHE A 13 15.61 -7.98 -14.44
N ALA A 14 16.21 -7.13 -13.62
CA ALA A 14 17.54 -7.38 -13.09
C ALA A 14 17.52 -8.56 -12.11
N ASP A 15 18.54 -9.40 -12.14
CA ASP A 15 18.68 -10.49 -11.17
C ASP A 15 19.12 -9.95 -9.82
N LYS A 16 18.61 -10.53 -8.74
CA LYS A 16 19.08 -10.26 -7.39
C LYS A 16 20.32 -11.13 -7.12
N VAL A 17 21.51 -10.52 -7.22
CA VAL A 17 22.78 -11.25 -7.10
C VAL A 17 23.25 -11.33 -5.65
N LEU A 18 23.45 -10.18 -4.99
CA LEU A 18 23.83 -10.11 -3.58
C LEU A 18 23.34 -8.82 -2.93
N LYS A 19 23.38 -8.76 -1.60
CA LYS A 19 23.20 -7.54 -0.81
C LYS A 19 24.58 -7.06 -0.35
N VAL A 20 24.84 -5.76 -0.38
CA VAL A 20 26.10 -5.16 0.08
C VAL A 20 25.82 -3.96 0.97
N PRO A 21 26.65 -3.68 1.98
CA PRO A 21 26.60 -2.42 2.72
C PRO A 21 26.72 -1.21 1.78
N SER A 22 25.93 -0.16 2.01
CA SER A 22 25.85 1.02 1.14
C SER A 22 27.21 1.70 0.93
N LYS A 23 28.07 1.73 1.95
CA LYS A 23 29.42 2.31 1.87
C LYS A 23 30.37 1.55 0.94
N ARG A 24 30.11 0.26 0.67
CA ARG A 24 30.92 -0.59 -0.22
C ARG A 24 30.44 -0.57 -1.67
N THR A 25 29.30 0.07 -1.95
CA THR A 25 28.74 0.15 -3.32
C THR A 25 29.71 0.79 -4.33
N PRO A 26 30.50 1.83 -3.99
CA PRO A 26 31.52 2.35 -4.90
C PRO A 26 32.58 1.32 -5.28
N ASP A 27 33.02 0.47 -4.36
CA ASP A 27 34.02 -0.58 -4.64
C ASP A 27 33.44 -1.68 -5.52
N VAL A 28 32.20 -2.10 -5.26
CA VAL A 28 31.46 -3.03 -6.13
C VAL A 28 31.35 -2.46 -7.54
N LEU A 29 31.00 -1.19 -7.68
CA LEU A 29 30.90 -0.54 -9.00
C LEU A 29 32.26 -0.47 -9.69
N ARG A 30 33.33 -0.11 -8.98
CA ARG A 30 34.70 -0.10 -9.53
C ARG A 30 35.11 -1.48 -10.02
N TRP A 31 34.81 -2.52 -9.24
CA TRP A 31 35.09 -3.90 -9.62
C TRP A 31 34.32 -4.27 -10.89
N LEU A 32 33.01 -4.00 -10.95
CA LEU A 32 32.17 -4.30 -12.12
C LEU A 32 32.67 -3.61 -13.39
N LEU A 33 33.03 -2.34 -13.31
CA LEU A 33 33.53 -1.57 -14.45
C LEU A 33 34.91 -2.06 -14.91
N THR A 34 35.79 -2.42 -13.96
CA THR A 34 37.13 -2.96 -14.26
C THR A 34 37.01 -4.32 -14.93
N ASP A 35 36.26 -5.23 -14.31
CA ASP A 35 36.03 -6.59 -14.81
C ASP A 35 35.41 -6.57 -16.21
N TYR A 36 34.39 -5.73 -16.42
CA TYR A 36 33.79 -5.54 -17.75
C TYR A 36 34.79 -5.00 -18.77
N LYS A 37 35.55 -3.95 -18.43
CA LYS A 37 36.54 -3.35 -19.34
C LYS A 37 37.61 -4.35 -19.77
N GLU A 38 38.04 -5.23 -18.87
CA GLU A 38 39.10 -6.21 -19.10
C GLU A 38 38.60 -7.47 -19.84
N ASN A 39 37.33 -7.85 -19.64
CA ASN A 39 36.80 -9.13 -20.12
C ASN A 39 35.70 -9.01 -21.19
N GLN A 40 35.34 -7.79 -21.60
CA GLN A 40 34.36 -7.57 -22.67
C GLN A 40 34.88 -8.04 -24.03
N GLN A 41 33.97 -8.54 -24.85
CA GLN A 41 34.21 -8.78 -26.26
C GLN A 41 34.03 -7.49 -27.08
N LYS A 42 34.49 -7.51 -28.33
CA LYS A 42 34.38 -6.35 -29.22
C LYS A 42 32.91 -6.00 -29.45
N ASN A 43 32.55 -4.74 -29.19
CA ASN A 43 31.19 -4.21 -29.30
C ASN A 43 30.15 -4.89 -28.38
N GLU A 44 30.59 -5.57 -27.31
CA GLU A 44 29.69 -6.16 -26.32
C GLU A 44 29.21 -5.09 -25.35
N THR A 45 27.90 -4.99 -25.12
CA THR A 45 27.30 -4.16 -24.07
C THR A 45 27.44 -4.81 -22.70
N PHE A 46 27.32 -4.03 -21.61
CA PHE A 46 27.38 -4.61 -20.26
C PHE A 46 26.27 -5.63 -20.00
N LEU A 47 25.10 -5.47 -20.62
CA LEU A 47 24.00 -6.42 -20.49
C LEU A 47 24.35 -7.78 -21.12
N GLU A 48 24.92 -7.76 -22.33
CA GLU A 48 25.37 -8.98 -23.02
C GLU A 48 26.50 -9.65 -22.25
N TYR A 49 27.46 -8.86 -21.76
CA TYR A 49 28.54 -9.33 -20.89
C TYR A 49 28.01 -10.06 -19.65
N TYR A 50 27.07 -9.43 -18.95
CA TYR A 50 26.44 -10.00 -17.78
C TYR A 50 25.72 -11.31 -18.09
N LEU A 51 24.95 -11.37 -19.18
CA LEU A 51 24.22 -12.57 -19.60
C LEU A 51 25.17 -13.72 -20.00
N ARG A 52 26.32 -13.40 -20.62
CA ARG A 52 27.33 -14.38 -21.00
C ARG A 52 28.07 -14.97 -19.80
N LYS A 53 28.44 -14.13 -18.82
CA LYS A 53 29.14 -14.58 -17.60
C LYS A 53 28.20 -15.27 -16.62
N GLY A 54 26.94 -14.83 -16.57
CA GLY A 54 25.90 -15.37 -15.69
C GLY A 54 26.02 -14.92 -14.24
N THR A 55 24.92 -15.04 -13.49
CA THR A 55 24.79 -14.54 -12.12
C THR A 55 25.84 -15.13 -11.16
N SER A 56 26.16 -16.42 -11.27
CA SER A 56 27.11 -17.10 -10.38
C SER A 56 28.51 -16.50 -10.44
N TYR A 57 28.97 -16.10 -11.63
CA TYR A 57 30.27 -15.44 -11.80
C TYR A 57 30.36 -14.18 -10.94
N PHE A 58 29.35 -13.31 -11.01
CA PHE A 58 29.33 -12.08 -10.22
C PHE A 58 29.18 -12.37 -8.72
N TYR A 59 28.38 -13.36 -8.35
CA TYR A 59 28.22 -13.75 -6.95
C TYR A 59 29.56 -14.19 -6.34
N GLU A 60 30.27 -15.11 -6.99
CA GLU A 60 31.56 -15.63 -6.51
C GLU A 60 32.60 -14.52 -6.30
N HIS A 61 32.67 -13.56 -7.22
CA HIS A 61 33.65 -12.49 -7.13
C HIS A 61 33.23 -11.36 -6.20
N LEU A 62 31.94 -11.13 -5.99
CA LEU A 62 31.45 -10.01 -5.17
C LEU A 62 31.01 -10.42 -3.76
N ALA A 63 30.91 -11.72 -3.45
CA ALA A 63 30.43 -12.22 -2.16
C ALA A 63 31.15 -11.60 -0.96
N HIS A 64 32.47 -11.37 -1.07
CA HIS A 64 33.26 -10.76 0.01
C HIS A 64 32.81 -9.33 0.35
N TYR A 65 32.22 -8.58 -0.58
CA TYR A 65 31.66 -7.26 -0.29
C TYR A 65 30.37 -7.33 0.54
N SER A 66 29.71 -8.49 0.60
CA SER A 66 28.47 -8.71 1.37
C SER A 66 28.70 -9.03 2.84
N GLU A 67 29.95 -9.32 3.24
CA GLU A 67 30.28 -9.69 4.60
C GLU A 67 29.97 -8.57 5.59
N VAL A 68 29.45 -8.92 6.76
CA VAL A 68 29.04 -7.95 7.80
C VAL A 68 29.77 -8.14 9.13
N THR A 69 30.79 -9.00 9.14
CA THR A 69 31.55 -9.35 10.36
C THR A 69 32.57 -8.27 10.75
N ASP A 70 32.90 -7.36 9.83
CA ASP A 70 33.92 -6.33 9.94
C ASP A 70 33.36 -4.90 9.81
N LEU A 71 32.06 -4.71 10.06
CA LEU A 71 31.42 -3.40 9.98
C LEU A 71 31.99 -2.43 11.02
N THR A 72 32.32 -1.23 10.55
CA THR A 72 32.79 -0.11 11.35
C THR A 72 31.65 0.86 11.67
N PRO A 73 31.77 1.74 12.68
CA PRO A 73 30.75 2.74 12.97
C PRO A 73 30.35 3.59 11.75
N SER A 74 31.29 3.92 10.87
CA SER A 74 31.02 4.67 9.63
C SER A 74 30.16 3.92 8.61
N ASP A 75 30.08 2.59 8.68
CA ASP A 75 29.19 1.79 7.83
C ASP A 75 27.71 1.95 8.20
N PHE A 76 27.43 2.51 9.39
CA PHE A 76 26.09 2.86 9.87
C PHE A 76 25.75 4.33 9.65
N ILE A 77 26.57 5.11 8.96
CA ILE A 77 26.27 6.50 8.61
C ILE A 77 25.98 6.53 7.11
N ASP A 78 24.88 7.12 6.64
CA ASP A 78 24.60 7.16 5.20
C ASP A 78 25.55 8.13 4.46
N TRP A 79 25.52 8.14 3.13
CA TRP A 79 26.25 9.13 2.35
C TRP A 79 25.59 10.51 2.52
N GLY A 80 26.35 11.48 3.06
CA GLY A 80 25.88 12.87 3.23
C GLY A 80 25.34 13.20 4.62
N GLU A 81 25.37 12.25 5.55
CA GLU A 81 25.02 12.45 6.95
C GLU A 81 26.25 12.36 7.86
N ASP A 82 26.24 13.12 8.96
CA ASP A 82 27.29 13.10 9.98
C ASP A 82 26.86 12.33 11.25
N THR A 83 25.60 11.90 11.32
CA THR A 83 25.04 11.19 12.48
C THR A 83 24.82 9.71 12.17
N ASN A 84 25.09 8.86 13.17
CA ASN A 84 24.81 7.43 13.08
C ASN A 84 23.34 7.18 12.76
N TYR A 85 23.08 6.21 11.90
CA TYR A 85 21.76 5.64 11.68
C TYR A 85 21.28 5.01 12.99
N GLU A 86 20.50 5.76 13.75
CA GLU A 86 19.68 5.20 14.80
C GLU A 86 18.48 4.54 14.13
N LYS A 87 18.29 3.26 14.42
CA LYS A 87 17.09 2.52 14.04
C LYS A 87 15.93 2.96 14.93
N ALA A 88 15.63 4.26 14.93
CA ALA A 88 14.36 4.75 15.41
C ALA A 88 13.33 4.17 14.45
N ILE A 89 12.61 3.15 14.89
CA ILE A 89 11.35 2.76 14.26
C ILE A 89 10.39 3.92 14.56
N GLY A 90 10.56 5.02 13.85
CA GLY A 90 9.58 6.08 13.78
C GLY A 90 8.39 5.51 13.05
N ILE A 91 7.26 5.45 13.75
CA ILE A 91 5.97 5.12 13.15
C ILE A 91 5.70 6.21 12.09
N GLY A 92 6.02 5.95 10.82
CA GLY A 92 5.66 6.87 9.73
C GLY A 92 6.70 7.17 8.64
N GLU A 93 7.89 6.56 8.61
CA GLU A 93 8.85 6.89 7.55
C GLU A 93 8.65 6.07 6.26
N CYS A 94 7.63 6.48 5.51
CA CYS A 94 7.66 6.42 4.05
C CYS A 94 6.83 7.60 3.53
N ALA A 95 7.52 8.70 3.20
CA ALA A 95 7.09 9.80 2.33
C ALA A 95 5.57 9.89 2.06
N GLY A 96 4.84 10.43 3.01
CA GLY A 96 3.52 11.01 2.81
C GLY A 96 3.49 12.27 3.67
N VAL A 97 2.93 13.36 3.15
CA VAL A 97 2.46 14.47 3.99
C VAL A 97 1.83 13.88 5.26
N THR A 98 1.97 14.54 6.43
CA THR A 98 1.22 14.23 7.66
C THR A 98 -0.29 14.42 7.43
N ILE A 99 -0.83 13.61 6.54
CA ILE A 99 -2.22 13.47 6.19
C ILE A 99 -2.70 12.48 7.22
N ASP A 100 -3.65 12.94 8.02
CA ASP A 100 -4.43 12.06 8.85
C ASP A 100 -5.11 11.04 7.93
N LEU A 101 -4.55 9.83 7.90
CA LEU A 101 -5.02 8.74 7.04
C LEU A 101 -6.49 8.42 7.33
N VAL A 102 -6.93 8.51 8.59
CA VAL A 102 -8.33 8.33 8.97
C VAL A 102 -9.17 9.41 8.30
N GLN A 103 -8.77 10.67 8.44
CA GLN A 103 -9.50 11.80 7.86
C GLN A 103 -9.56 11.72 6.33
N THR A 104 -8.49 11.31 5.66
CA THR A 104 -8.49 11.11 4.20
C THR A 104 -9.40 9.98 3.76
N LEU A 105 -9.39 8.85 4.48
CA LEU A 105 -10.31 7.75 4.17
C LEU A 105 -11.77 8.15 4.44
N LEU A 106 -12.04 8.98 5.45
CA LEU A 106 -13.36 9.54 5.69
C LEU A 106 -13.79 10.54 4.61
N TYR A 107 -12.87 11.34 4.06
CA TYR A 107 -13.18 12.21 2.91
C TYR A 107 -13.50 11.39 1.65
N ASP A 108 -12.75 10.32 1.39
CA ASP A 108 -13.04 9.40 0.28
C ASP A 108 -14.41 8.72 0.47
N ALA A 109 -14.71 8.26 1.68
CA ALA A 109 -16.02 7.70 2.01
C ALA A 109 -17.17 8.72 1.83
N GLN A 110 -16.98 9.97 2.25
CA GLN A 110 -17.96 11.04 2.04
C GLN A 110 -18.16 11.31 0.53
N HIS A 111 -17.07 11.35 -0.25
CA HIS A 111 -17.18 11.52 -1.70
C HIS A 111 -18.05 10.43 -2.33
N HIS A 112 -17.88 9.17 -1.94
CA HIS A 112 -18.74 8.08 -2.39
C HIS A 112 -20.20 8.26 -1.98
N LEU A 113 -20.49 8.75 -0.76
CA LEU A 113 -21.86 9.06 -0.35
C LEU A 113 -22.46 10.21 -1.19
N ASP A 114 -21.68 11.23 -1.51
CA ASP A 114 -22.12 12.33 -2.37
C ASP A 114 -22.41 11.83 -3.80
N GLN A 115 -21.57 10.94 -4.33
CA GLN A 115 -21.84 10.27 -5.61
C GLN A 115 -23.12 9.43 -5.56
N ALA A 116 -23.42 8.78 -4.43
CA ALA A 116 -24.66 8.03 -4.26
C ALA A 116 -25.89 8.94 -4.41
N TYR A 117 -25.86 10.13 -3.81
CA TYR A 117 -26.93 11.12 -3.97
C TYR A 117 -27.07 11.60 -5.41
N LEU A 118 -25.96 11.90 -6.10
CA LEU A 118 -26.00 12.30 -7.51
C LEU A 118 -26.55 11.20 -8.42
N SER A 119 -26.16 9.94 -8.20
CA SER A 119 -26.71 8.79 -8.93
C SER A 119 -28.20 8.60 -8.64
N MET A 120 -28.65 8.88 -7.41
CA MET A 120 -30.07 8.85 -7.05
C MET A 120 -30.85 9.93 -7.83
N GLU A 121 -30.34 11.16 -7.90
CA GLU A 121 -30.95 12.24 -8.70
C GLU A 121 -31.01 11.91 -10.19
N ALA A 122 -29.97 11.26 -10.71
CA ALA A 122 -29.89 10.81 -12.10
C ALA A 122 -30.73 9.55 -12.40
N SER A 123 -31.49 9.03 -11.42
CA SER A 123 -32.25 7.78 -11.54
C SER A 123 -31.41 6.54 -11.83
N GLN A 124 -30.12 6.58 -11.49
CA GLN A 124 -29.17 5.48 -11.62
C GLN A 124 -29.15 4.66 -10.32
N TRP A 125 -30.25 3.98 -10.02
CA TRP A 125 -30.48 3.31 -8.73
C TRP A 125 -29.38 2.30 -8.36
N SER A 126 -28.90 1.53 -9.35
CA SER A 126 -27.84 0.54 -9.13
C SER A 126 -26.53 1.19 -8.71
N ASP A 127 -26.16 2.29 -9.39
CA ASP A 127 -24.96 3.03 -9.07
C ASP A 127 -25.10 3.72 -7.71
N ALA A 128 -26.27 4.27 -7.41
CA ALA A 128 -26.55 4.92 -6.14
C ALA A 128 -26.36 3.96 -4.94
N VAL A 129 -26.87 2.73 -5.04
CA VAL A 129 -26.67 1.70 -4.01
C VAL A 129 -25.21 1.26 -3.93
N TYR A 130 -24.53 1.04 -5.07
CA TYR A 130 -23.11 0.69 -5.09
C TYR A 130 -22.23 1.75 -4.44
N GLN A 131 -22.47 3.02 -4.73
CA GLN A 131 -21.74 4.15 -4.14
C GLN A 131 -22.00 4.26 -2.62
N GLY A 132 -23.23 3.99 -2.18
CA GLY A 132 -23.54 3.87 -0.74
C GLY A 132 -22.76 2.74 -0.06
N TYR A 133 -22.72 1.56 -0.67
CA TYR A 133 -21.91 0.43 -0.18
C TYR A 133 -20.42 0.82 -0.09
N ALA A 134 -19.90 1.44 -1.14
CA ALA A 134 -18.52 1.91 -1.22
C ALA A 134 -18.18 2.92 -0.10
N ALA A 135 -19.12 3.81 0.23
CA ALA A 135 -18.98 4.77 1.33
C ALA A 135 -18.85 4.07 2.69
N LEU A 136 -19.73 3.09 2.99
CA LEU A 136 -19.70 2.38 4.28
C LEU A 136 -18.44 1.55 4.47
N VAL A 137 -18.02 0.78 3.47
CA VAL A 137 -16.80 -0.04 3.57
C VAL A 137 -15.56 0.84 3.77
N ARG A 138 -15.49 1.99 3.09
CA ARG A 138 -14.38 2.95 3.27
C ARG A 138 -14.42 3.64 4.63
N GLY A 139 -15.60 4.05 5.08
CA GLY A 139 -15.78 4.62 6.41
C GLY A 139 -15.39 3.65 7.52
N ALA A 140 -15.85 2.40 7.42
CA ALA A 140 -15.47 1.31 8.32
C ALA A 140 -13.95 1.11 8.34
N LYS A 141 -13.33 1.02 7.16
CA LYS A 141 -11.87 0.92 7.03
C LYS A 141 -11.17 2.09 7.73
N ALA A 142 -11.65 3.31 7.56
CA ALA A 142 -11.05 4.51 8.15
C ALA A 142 -10.90 4.38 9.66
N ILE A 143 -11.98 4.07 10.38
CA ILE A 143 -11.92 3.95 11.85
C ILE A 143 -11.19 2.68 12.30
N LEU A 144 -11.22 1.61 11.51
CA LEU A 144 -10.44 0.39 11.79
C LEU A 144 -8.93 0.58 11.61
N THR A 145 -8.46 1.57 10.82
CA THR A 145 -7.02 1.85 10.71
C THR A 145 -6.38 2.28 12.04
N THR A 146 -7.19 2.74 13.00
CA THR A 146 -6.73 3.08 14.36
C THR A 146 -6.62 1.86 15.28
N LYS A 147 -6.99 0.68 14.79
CA LYS A 147 -7.02 -0.59 15.51
C LYS A 147 -6.04 -1.58 14.87
N ASP A 148 -5.61 -2.59 15.61
CA ASP A 148 -4.80 -3.70 15.07
C ASP A 148 -5.67 -4.75 14.33
N ALA A 149 -6.58 -4.26 13.48
CA ALA A 149 -7.56 -5.07 12.77
C ALA A 149 -7.02 -5.52 11.40
N LYS A 150 -7.37 -6.74 10.99
CA LYS A 150 -7.05 -7.26 9.65
C LYS A 150 -8.00 -6.68 8.61
N ILE A 151 -7.55 -5.70 7.83
CA ILE A 151 -8.40 -4.90 6.93
C ILE A 151 -7.96 -4.93 5.45
N ASN A 152 -7.49 -6.09 4.99
CA ASN A 152 -6.88 -6.24 3.65
C ASN A 152 -7.88 -6.54 2.52
N SER A 153 -9.13 -6.85 2.84
CA SER A 153 -10.22 -7.10 1.89
C SER A 153 -11.53 -6.48 2.37
N HIS A 154 -12.50 -6.25 1.47
CA HIS A 154 -13.82 -5.74 1.84
C HIS A 154 -14.53 -6.65 2.87
N GLU A 155 -14.48 -7.96 2.66
CA GLU A 155 -15.04 -8.95 3.59
C GLU A 155 -14.42 -8.81 4.98
N SER A 156 -13.08 -8.78 5.08
CA SER A 156 -12.39 -8.61 6.36
C SER A 156 -12.73 -7.29 7.03
N ILE A 157 -12.87 -6.18 6.28
CA ILE A 157 -13.25 -4.88 6.82
C ILE A 157 -14.64 -4.96 7.48
N ILE A 158 -15.60 -5.58 6.81
CA ILE A 158 -16.98 -5.71 7.29
C ILE A 158 -17.03 -6.57 8.56
N GLU A 159 -16.32 -7.71 8.56
CA GLU A 159 -16.30 -8.61 9.71
C GLU A 159 -15.60 -7.98 10.92
N GLN A 160 -14.42 -7.38 10.70
CA GLN A 160 -13.69 -6.70 11.77
C GLN A 160 -14.44 -5.47 12.29
N PHE A 161 -15.25 -4.80 11.47
CA PHE A 161 -16.06 -3.67 11.94
C PHE A 161 -17.05 -4.12 13.03
N ASP A 162 -17.82 -5.16 12.77
CA ASP A 162 -18.80 -5.67 13.74
C ASP A 162 -18.12 -6.24 15.01
N GLU A 163 -16.89 -6.74 14.89
CA GLU A 163 -16.08 -7.19 16.04
C GLU A 163 -15.57 -6.03 16.89
N TYR A 164 -14.98 -4.99 16.27
CA TYR A 164 -14.33 -3.89 16.98
C TYR A 164 -15.30 -2.78 17.42
N TYR A 165 -16.49 -2.70 16.81
CA TYR A 165 -17.49 -1.67 17.06
C TYR A 165 -18.88 -2.26 17.37
N PRO A 166 -19.04 -3.06 18.44
CA PRO A 166 -20.33 -3.66 18.82
C PRO A 166 -21.40 -2.62 19.19
N ASP A 167 -20.98 -1.40 19.55
CA ASP A 167 -21.86 -0.27 19.83
C ASP A 167 -22.67 0.17 18.61
N PHE A 168 -22.15 -0.08 17.40
CA PHE A 168 -22.89 0.14 16.16
C PHE A 168 -24.17 -0.70 16.14
N GLN A 169 -24.06 -2.00 16.44
CA GLN A 169 -25.21 -2.90 16.50
C GLN A 169 -26.18 -2.49 17.61
N THR A 170 -25.67 -2.06 18.76
CA THR A 170 -26.52 -1.59 19.87
C THR A 170 -27.30 -0.33 19.49
N THR A 171 -26.66 0.59 18.77
CA THR A 171 -27.25 1.89 18.37
C THR A 171 -28.26 1.73 17.23
N HIS A 172 -27.92 0.95 16.20
CA HIS A 172 -28.72 0.84 14.98
C HIS A 172 -29.57 -0.43 14.92
N GLN A 173 -29.44 -1.32 15.91
CA GLN A 173 -30.14 -2.61 15.99
C GLN A 173 -29.88 -3.53 14.78
N VAL A 174 -28.77 -3.30 14.07
CA VAL A 174 -28.36 -4.06 12.90
C VAL A 174 -26.83 -4.10 12.85
N LYS A 175 -26.26 -5.21 12.40
CA LYS A 175 -24.84 -5.29 12.10
C LYS A 175 -24.52 -4.64 10.76
N LEU A 176 -23.30 -4.14 10.60
CA LEU A 176 -22.88 -3.59 9.32
C LEU A 176 -22.88 -4.69 8.25
N LYS A 177 -22.47 -5.92 8.60
CA LYS A 177 -22.53 -7.07 7.70
C LYS A 177 -23.94 -7.36 7.21
N ASP A 178 -24.91 -7.46 8.11
CA ASP A 178 -26.29 -7.78 7.77
C ASP A 178 -26.88 -6.73 6.82
N TRP A 179 -26.58 -5.46 7.06
CA TRP A 179 -27.00 -4.35 6.21
C TRP A 179 -26.35 -4.38 4.82
N ILE A 180 -25.06 -4.66 4.73
CA ILE A 180 -24.35 -4.81 3.45
C ILE A 180 -24.84 -6.04 2.69
N ASP A 181 -25.21 -7.13 3.38
CA ASP A 181 -25.76 -8.31 2.71
C ASP A 181 -27.13 -8.01 2.08
N GLU A 182 -27.86 -6.99 2.53
CA GLU A 182 -29.08 -6.52 1.85
C GLU A 182 -28.79 -5.86 0.50
N TYR A 183 -27.60 -5.25 0.31
CA TYR A 183 -27.17 -4.74 -1.00
C TYR A 183 -27.11 -5.86 -2.05
N LEU A 184 -26.57 -7.03 -1.69
CA LEU A 184 -26.43 -8.17 -2.61
C LEU A 184 -27.78 -8.86 -2.92
N ARG A 185 -28.78 -8.71 -2.03
CA ARG A 185 -30.04 -9.45 -2.10
C ARG A 185 -31.19 -8.69 -2.76
N ASN A 186 -31.14 -7.37 -2.78
CA ASN A 186 -32.24 -6.54 -3.28
C ASN A 186 -31.97 -6.00 -4.69
N ALA A 187 -32.98 -6.07 -5.55
CA ALA A 187 -32.92 -5.40 -6.84
C ALA A 187 -32.87 -3.86 -6.64
N PRO A 188 -32.04 -3.13 -7.40
CA PRO A 188 -31.90 -1.68 -7.28
C PRO A 188 -33.12 -0.96 -7.85
N SER A 189 -34.20 -0.96 -7.08
CA SER A 189 -35.38 -0.13 -7.31
C SER A 189 -35.18 1.25 -6.70
N GLN A 190 -35.95 2.24 -7.15
CA GLN A 190 -35.93 3.59 -6.58
C GLN A 190 -36.20 3.58 -5.06
N ILE A 191 -37.21 2.82 -4.60
CA ILE A 191 -37.59 2.74 -3.18
C ILE A 191 -36.44 2.14 -2.37
N TRP A 192 -35.84 1.07 -2.87
CA TRP A 192 -34.70 0.43 -2.23
C TRP A 192 -33.49 1.36 -2.19
N ALA A 193 -33.13 2.00 -3.31
CA ALA A 193 -32.01 2.92 -3.37
C ALA A 193 -32.16 4.09 -2.39
N SER A 194 -33.35 4.69 -2.30
CA SER A 194 -33.64 5.75 -1.32
C SER A 194 -33.42 5.25 0.11
N THR A 195 -34.04 4.12 0.45
CA THR A 195 -33.93 3.52 1.79
C THR A 195 -32.47 3.21 2.13
N PHE A 196 -31.75 2.65 1.16
CA PHE A 196 -30.37 2.24 1.35
C PHE A 196 -29.46 3.43 1.60
N ILE A 197 -29.61 4.51 0.82
CA ILE A 197 -28.78 5.72 0.93
C ILE A 197 -29.10 6.48 2.22
N GLU A 198 -30.37 6.60 2.61
CA GLU A 198 -30.77 7.23 3.87
C GLU A 198 -30.14 6.55 5.09
N LYS A 199 -30.20 5.21 5.13
CA LYS A 199 -29.57 4.41 6.19
C LYS A 199 -28.05 4.48 6.13
N THR A 200 -27.47 4.41 4.93
CA THR A 200 -26.03 4.59 4.70
C THR A 200 -25.54 5.92 5.26
N ALA A 201 -26.24 7.02 5.00
CA ALA A 201 -25.89 8.33 5.52
C ALA A 201 -25.93 8.39 7.06
N ASN A 202 -26.95 7.76 7.67
CA ASN A 202 -27.07 7.65 9.11
C ASN A 202 -25.88 6.88 9.73
N TYR A 203 -25.57 5.70 9.18
CA TYR A 203 -24.46 4.86 9.64
C TYR A 203 -23.10 5.53 9.42
N PHE A 204 -22.92 6.20 8.29
CA PHE A 204 -21.69 6.94 8.01
C PHE A 204 -21.50 8.13 8.96
N SER A 205 -22.58 8.81 9.34
CA SER A 205 -22.53 9.85 10.36
C SER A 205 -22.08 9.32 11.73
N TRP A 206 -22.55 8.13 12.12
CA TRP A 206 -22.08 7.45 13.33
C TRP A 206 -20.59 7.08 13.23
N ILE A 207 -20.15 6.53 12.10
CA ILE A 207 -18.72 6.23 11.87
C ILE A 207 -17.85 7.49 12.03
N LYS A 208 -18.32 8.63 11.51
CA LYS A 208 -17.60 9.90 11.65
C LYS A 208 -17.49 10.35 13.11
N SER A 209 -18.53 10.17 13.94
CA SER A 209 -18.47 10.61 15.34
C SER A 209 -17.39 9.85 16.14
N ILE A 210 -17.21 8.56 15.87
CA ILE A 210 -16.17 7.73 16.51
C ILE A 210 -14.76 8.27 16.22
N SER A 211 -14.51 8.78 15.01
CA SER A 211 -13.20 9.32 14.64
C SER A 211 -12.84 10.64 15.34
N HIS A 212 -13.84 11.36 15.85
CA HIS A 212 -13.64 12.60 16.61
C HIS A 212 -13.39 12.34 18.09
N GLU A 213 -13.91 11.25 18.64
CA GLU A 213 -13.72 10.85 20.05
C GLU A 213 -12.31 10.32 20.32
N SER A 214 -11.67 9.65 19.35
CA SER A 214 -10.31 9.10 19.50
C SER A 214 -9.19 10.14 19.52
N LYS A 215 -9.50 11.42 19.25
CA LYS A 215 -8.56 12.55 19.27
C LYS A 215 -8.62 13.40 20.55
N SER A 216 -9.54 13.09 21.47
CA SER A 216 -9.67 13.75 22.78
C SER A 216 -9.02 12.94 23.90
#